data_AF-A0A1F5YSG1-F1
#
_entry.id   AF-A0A1F5YSG1-F1
#
_cell.length_a   1.000
_cell.length_b   1.000
_cell.length_c   1.000
_cell.angle_alpha   90.00
_cell.angle_beta   90.00
_cell.angle_gamma   90.00
#
_symmetry.space_group_name_H-M   'P 1'
#
loop_
_entity.id
_entity.type
_entity.pdbx_description
1 polymer ?
#
loop_
_entity_poly.entity_id
_entity_poly.type
_entity_poly.pdbx_seq_one_letter_code
_entity_poly.pdbx_strand_id
1 'polypeptide(L)'
;MNRQYYQEVVTQKSWEELVELKKQFEFILIGGWAVFLFTKSLKSKDIDIIVDYSQLNLFRKHYEMFKNERLKKYEIKKEGIDIDIYLPHFSDLGLPVEELIKYKTKIETFTVLEKEVLLIVKQKAYISRKASIKGQKDLIDIMALILLKDFDFKFHKELVVKYKLEYHIKILEEMINEITEVKELNLNRHQIASEKKRILKNFK
;
A
#
# COMPACT_ATOMS: atom_id res chain seq x y z
N MET A 1 -28.49 -6.44 -8.27
CA MET A 1 -27.54 -6.56 -7.14
C MET A 1 -26.92 -5.20 -6.86
N ASN A 2 -26.91 -4.76 -5.60
CA ASN A 2 -26.36 -3.46 -5.22
C ASN A 2 -24.81 -3.47 -5.35
N ARG A 3 -24.21 -2.37 -5.82
CA ARG A 3 -22.76 -2.26 -6.10
C ARG A 3 -21.90 -2.52 -4.86
N GLN A 4 -22.42 -2.15 -3.69
CA GLN A 4 -21.78 -2.35 -2.40
C GLN A 4 -21.66 -3.83 -2.03
N TYR A 5 -22.72 -4.60 -2.20
CA TYR A 5 -22.73 -6.05 -1.93
C TYR A 5 -21.72 -6.80 -2.82
N TYR A 6 -21.63 -6.45 -4.11
CA TYR A 6 -20.63 -7.05 -5.01
C TYR A 6 -19.20 -6.71 -4.59
N GLN A 7 -18.95 -5.49 -4.13
CA GLN A 7 -17.63 -5.10 -3.61
C GLN A 7 -17.28 -5.90 -2.35
N GLU A 8 -18.22 -6.06 -1.41
CA GLU A 8 -18.01 -6.85 -0.20
C GLU A 8 -17.64 -8.30 -0.53
N VAL A 9 -18.39 -8.95 -1.44
CA VAL A 9 -18.10 -10.32 -1.89
C VAL A 9 -16.70 -10.44 -2.51
N VAL A 10 -16.32 -9.52 -3.40
CA VAL A 10 -14.98 -9.56 -4.04
C VAL A 10 -13.86 -9.33 -3.02
N THR A 11 -14.02 -8.37 -2.11
CA THR A 11 -13.02 -8.13 -1.06
C THR A 11 -12.93 -9.28 -0.07
N GLN A 12 -14.02 -9.99 0.18
CA GLN A 12 -14.03 -11.17 1.04
C GLN A 12 -13.28 -12.34 0.38
N LYS A 13 -13.54 -12.62 -0.90
CA LYS A 13 -12.79 -13.63 -1.66
C LYS A 13 -11.30 -13.31 -1.73
N SER A 14 -10.95 -12.04 -1.96
CA SER A 14 -9.56 -11.58 -1.94
C SER A 14 -8.89 -11.80 -0.59
N TRP A 15 -9.60 -11.57 0.51
CA TRP A 15 -9.09 -11.86 1.86
C TRP A 15 -8.86 -13.36 2.09
N GLU A 16 -9.81 -14.20 1.67
CA GLU A 16 -9.69 -15.67 1.77
C GLU A 16 -8.49 -16.18 0.98
N GLU A 17 -8.30 -15.71 -0.25
CA GLU A 17 -7.13 -16.05 -1.06
C GLU A 17 -5.82 -15.59 -0.40
N LEU A 18 -5.78 -14.37 0.15
CA LEU A 18 -4.62 -13.87 0.89
C LEU A 18 -4.26 -14.77 2.09
N VAL A 19 -5.27 -15.26 2.81
CA VAL A 19 -5.07 -16.20 3.93
C VAL A 19 -4.55 -17.55 3.43
N GLU A 20 -5.08 -18.08 2.32
CA GLU A 20 -4.59 -19.33 1.73
C GLU A 20 -3.15 -19.20 1.22
N LEU A 21 -2.81 -18.10 0.55
CA LEU A 21 -1.44 -17.81 0.14
C LEU A 21 -0.50 -17.81 1.35
N LYS A 22 -0.90 -17.19 2.47
CA LYS A 22 -0.06 -17.09 3.67
C LYS A 22 0.25 -18.46 4.31
N LYS A 23 -0.60 -19.47 4.09
CA LYS A 23 -0.36 -20.85 4.56
C LYS A 23 0.69 -21.58 3.72
N GLN A 24 0.82 -21.20 2.44
CA GLN A 24 1.63 -21.94 1.46
C GLN A 24 2.96 -21.23 1.15
N PHE A 25 3.01 -19.91 1.31
CA PHE A 25 4.14 -19.09 0.87
C PHE A 25 4.62 -18.13 1.97
N GLU A 26 5.90 -17.79 1.90
CA GLU A 26 6.48 -16.69 2.65
C GLU A 26 6.52 -15.44 1.78
N PHE A 27 5.98 -14.34 2.30
CA PHE A 27 5.96 -13.05 1.62
C PHE A 27 5.81 -11.89 2.60
N ILE A 28 6.14 -10.70 2.12
CA ILE A 28 5.83 -9.44 2.80
C ILE A 28 4.64 -8.82 2.09
N LEU A 29 3.55 -8.65 2.82
CA LEU A 29 2.32 -8.04 2.32
C LEU A 29 2.47 -6.53 2.25
N ILE A 30 2.07 -5.95 1.12
CA ILE A 30 2.07 -4.50 0.88
C ILE A 30 0.69 -4.07 0.34
N GLY A 31 0.61 -2.90 -0.30
CA GLY A 31 -0.60 -2.48 -1.00
C GLY A 31 -1.78 -2.21 -0.07
N GLY A 32 -3.00 -2.35 -0.60
CA GLY A 32 -4.24 -2.01 0.13
C GLY A 32 -4.50 -2.92 1.33
N TRP A 33 -4.15 -4.21 1.24
CA TRP A 33 -4.35 -5.15 2.34
C TRP A 33 -3.41 -4.87 3.52
N ALA A 34 -2.15 -4.46 3.27
CA ALA A 34 -1.26 -4.02 4.34
C ALA A 34 -1.78 -2.75 5.04
N VAL A 35 -2.33 -1.79 4.29
CA VAL A 35 -2.97 -0.60 4.87
C VAL A 35 -4.14 -1.00 5.76
N PHE A 36 -5.05 -1.85 5.24
CA PHE A 36 -6.17 -2.38 6.01
C PHE A 36 -5.72 -3.05 7.31
N LEU A 37 -4.61 -3.79 7.33
CA LEU A 37 -4.11 -4.43 8.55
C LEU A 37 -3.75 -3.43 9.64
N PHE A 38 -3.14 -2.29 9.29
CA PHE A 38 -2.81 -1.21 10.23
C PHE A 38 -4.04 -0.41 10.66
N THR A 39 -4.87 -0.01 9.72
CA THR A 39 -5.90 1.02 9.95
C THR A 39 -7.27 0.43 10.24
N LYS A 40 -7.47 -0.86 9.92
CA LYS A 40 -8.77 -1.53 9.86
C LYS A 40 -9.78 -0.79 8.98
N SER A 41 -9.30 0.04 8.07
CA SER A 41 -10.10 0.83 7.12
C SER A 41 -9.98 0.27 5.71
N LEU A 42 -11.09 0.28 4.97
CA LEU A 42 -11.16 0.02 3.52
C LEU A 42 -10.43 -1.25 3.04
N LYS A 43 -11.19 -2.32 2.85
CA LYS A 43 -10.66 -3.57 2.28
C LYS A 43 -10.11 -3.38 0.87
N SER A 44 -9.18 -4.25 0.48
CA SER A 44 -8.63 -4.32 -0.88
C SER A 44 -9.27 -5.44 -1.70
N LYS A 45 -9.09 -5.36 -3.01
CA LYS A 45 -9.45 -6.43 -3.95
C LYS A 45 -8.20 -7.10 -4.51
N ASP A 46 -7.17 -6.28 -4.75
CA ASP A 46 -5.89 -6.74 -5.25
C ASP A 46 -4.99 -7.10 -4.07
N ILE A 47 -4.18 -8.15 -4.27
CA ILE A 47 -3.16 -8.61 -3.32
C ILE A 47 -1.80 -8.19 -3.85
N ASP A 48 -1.07 -7.37 -3.11
CA ASP A 48 0.28 -6.94 -3.47
C ASP A 48 1.28 -7.56 -2.49
N ILE A 49 2.25 -8.33 -2.99
CA ILE A 49 3.24 -9.03 -2.15
C ILE A 49 4.67 -8.84 -2.67
N ILE A 50 5.61 -8.79 -1.75
CA ILE A 50 7.04 -8.90 -2.03
C ILE A 50 7.49 -10.32 -1.67
N VAL A 51 8.22 -10.96 -2.58
CA VAL A 51 8.80 -12.29 -2.39
C VAL A 51 10.27 -12.29 -2.81
N ASP A 52 11.02 -13.34 -2.46
CA ASP A 52 12.33 -13.59 -3.05
C ASP A 52 12.25 -14.56 -4.24
N TYR A 53 13.37 -14.81 -4.90
CA TYR A 53 13.42 -15.72 -6.04
C TYR A 53 13.12 -17.19 -5.68
N SER A 54 13.35 -17.60 -4.44
CA SER A 54 13.02 -18.96 -3.98
C SER A 54 11.50 -19.15 -3.91
N GLN A 55 10.81 -18.18 -3.32
CA GLN A 55 9.35 -18.15 -3.23
C GLN A 55 8.72 -17.96 -4.60
N LEU A 56 9.28 -17.11 -5.46
CA LEU A 56 8.83 -16.97 -6.85
C LEU A 56 8.82 -18.31 -7.61
N ASN A 57 9.85 -19.13 -7.41
CA ASN A 57 9.93 -20.46 -8.03
C ASN A 57 8.86 -21.41 -7.47
N LEU A 58 8.50 -21.28 -6.19
CA LEU A 58 7.37 -22.02 -5.60
C LEU A 58 6.04 -21.55 -6.20
N PHE A 59 5.81 -20.24 -6.33
CA PHE A 59 4.61 -19.70 -6.98
C PHE A 59 4.44 -20.25 -8.40
N ARG A 60 5.51 -20.28 -9.21
CA ARG A 60 5.49 -20.80 -10.58
C ARG A 60 5.08 -22.27 -10.70
N LYS A 61 5.24 -23.07 -9.63
CA LYS A 61 4.81 -24.48 -9.61
C LYS A 61 3.31 -24.65 -9.36
N HIS A 62 2.67 -23.65 -8.74
CA HIS A 62 1.28 -23.72 -8.30
C HIS A 62 0.35 -22.81 -9.10
N TYR A 63 0.90 -21.77 -9.74
CA TYR A 63 0.14 -20.74 -10.43
C TYR A 63 0.72 -20.43 -11.80
N GLU A 64 -0.18 -20.13 -12.73
CA GLU A 64 0.18 -19.47 -13.98
C GLU A 64 0.52 -18.00 -13.68
N MET A 65 1.73 -17.60 -14.05
CA MET A 65 2.27 -16.27 -13.75
C MET A 65 2.70 -15.56 -15.03
N PHE A 66 2.44 -14.26 -15.07
CA PHE A 66 2.82 -13.40 -16.18
C PHE A 66 3.86 -12.39 -15.70
N LYS A 67 4.97 -12.27 -16.45
CA LYS A 67 5.98 -11.23 -16.17
C LYS A 67 5.57 -9.94 -16.88
N ASN A 68 5.44 -8.86 -16.12
CA ASN A 68 5.17 -7.53 -16.65
C ASN A 68 6.46 -6.68 -16.59
N GLU A 69 7.22 -6.67 -17.69
CA GLU A 69 8.49 -5.93 -17.77
C GLU A 69 8.29 -4.42 -17.60
N ARG A 70 7.20 -3.88 -18.15
CA ARG A 70 6.90 -2.44 -18.08
C ARG A 70 6.62 -1.98 -16.65
N LEU A 71 5.85 -2.76 -15.89
CA LEU A 71 5.52 -2.47 -14.50
C LEU A 71 6.50 -3.11 -13.50
N LYS A 72 7.51 -3.82 -14.00
CA LYS A 72 8.56 -4.49 -13.21
C LYS A 72 7.99 -5.37 -12.09
N LYS A 73 6.99 -6.17 -12.40
CA LYS A 73 6.34 -7.11 -11.45
C LYS A 73 5.91 -8.39 -12.16
N TYR A 74 5.54 -9.40 -11.38
CA TYR A 74 4.83 -10.57 -11.85
C TYR A 74 3.37 -10.48 -11.43
N GLU A 75 2.48 -11.07 -12.21
CA GLU A 75 1.03 -10.99 -12.02
C GLU A 75 0.44 -12.41 -12.07
N ILE A 76 -0.43 -12.75 -11.12
CA ILE A 76 -1.29 -13.94 -11.14
C ILE A 76 -2.73 -13.45 -11.18
N LYS A 77 -3.54 -14.08 -12.03
CA LYS A 77 -5.00 -13.86 -12.08
C LYS A 77 -5.70 -15.13 -11.66
N LYS A 78 -6.40 -15.08 -10.52
CA LYS A 78 -7.12 -16.24 -9.98
C LYS A 78 -8.53 -15.84 -9.60
N GLU A 79 -9.53 -16.42 -10.26
CA GLU A 79 -10.96 -16.23 -9.93
C GLU A 79 -11.41 -14.76 -9.79
N GLY A 80 -10.83 -13.85 -10.59
CA GLY A 80 -11.14 -12.42 -10.54
C GLY A 80 -10.40 -11.63 -9.45
N ILE A 81 -9.41 -12.26 -8.80
CA ILE A 81 -8.45 -11.63 -7.88
C ILE A 81 -7.13 -11.45 -8.65
N ASP A 82 -6.61 -10.22 -8.61
CA ASP A 82 -5.29 -9.89 -9.14
C ASP A 82 -4.27 -9.96 -7.98
N ILE A 83 -3.20 -10.75 -8.18
CA ILE A 83 -2.08 -10.86 -7.23
C ILE A 83 -0.82 -10.32 -7.92
N ASP A 84 -0.32 -9.21 -7.40
CA ASP A 84 0.89 -8.53 -7.85
C ASP A 84 2.09 -8.97 -7.00
N ILE A 85 3.13 -9.47 -7.66
CA ILE A 85 4.33 -10.02 -7.03
C ILE A 85 5.54 -9.16 -7.40
N TYR A 86 6.17 -8.59 -6.38
CA TYR A 86 7.34 -7.73 -6.47
C TYR A 86 8.58 -8.45 -5.95
N LEU A 87 9.75 -8.17 -6.54
CA LEU A 87 11.00 -8.90 -6.30
C LEU A 87 12.20 -7.95 -6.08
N PRO A 88 13.14 -8.33 -5.19
CA PRO A 88 14.47 -7.71 -5.11
C PRO A 88 15.16 -7.62 -6.48
N HIS A 89 15.86 -6.50 -6.73
CA HIS A 89 16.62 -6.24 -7.96
C HIS A 89 15.84 -6.24 -9.28
N PHE A 90 14.52 -6.40 -9.24
CA PHE A 90 13.65 -6.32 -10.41
C PHE A 90 12.62 -5.20 -10.26
N SER A 91 11.90 -5.19 -9.15
CA SER A 91 10.80 -4.26 -8.90
C SER A 91 11.26 -2.92 -8.35
N ASP A 92 10.55 -1.86 -8.73
CA ASP A 92 10.72 -0.51 -8.19
C ASP A 92 9.38 -0.03 -7.62
N LEU A 93 9.34 0.11 -6.30
CA LEU A 93 8.17 0.53 -5.52
C LEU A 93 8.34 1.95 -4.96
N GLY A 94 9.19 2.76 -5.60
CA GLY A 94 9.64 4.06 -5.10
C GLY A 94 10.99 3.97 -4.39
N LEU A 95 11.32 2.77 -3.91
CA LEU A 95 12.64 2.35 -3.49
C LEU A 95 12.93 0.94 -4.04
N PRO A 96 14.20 0.54 -4.16
CA PRO A 96 14.57 -0.84 -4.43
C PRO A 96 13.98 -1.76 -3.35
N VAL A 97 13.45 -2.91 -3.76
CA VAL A 97 12.81 -3.85 -2.84
C VAL A 97 13.76 -4.31 -1.75
N GLU A 98 15.04 -4.52 -2.07
CA GLU A 98 16.11 -4.86 -1.13
C GLU A 98 16.30 -3.82 0.00
N GLU A 99 15.95 -2.56 -0.23
CA GLU A 99 15.94 -1.53 0.82
C GLU A 99 14.64 -1.59 1.64
N LEU A 100 13.50 -1.83 0.98
CA LEU A 100 12.18 -1.92 1.64
C LEU A 100 12.11 -3.06 2.65
N ILE A 101 12.60 -4.25 2.29
CA ILE A 101 12.48 -5.46 3.13
C ILE A 101 13.25 -5.37 4.45
N LYS A 102 14.12 -4.37 4.62
CA LYS A 102 14.81 -4.07 5.88
C LYS A 102 13.86 -3.50 6.95
N TYR A 103 12.75 -2.92 6.52
CA TYR A 103 11.77 -2.23 7.36
C TYR A 103 10.44 -2.97 7.35
N LYS A 104 10.40 -4.08 8.08
CA LYS A 104 9.25 -4.96 8.15
C LYS A 104 8.84 -5.20 9.59
N THR A 105 7.54 -5.31 9.80
CA THR A 105 6.94 -5.65 11.08
C THR A 105 5.93 -6.78 10.91
N LYS A 106 5.45 -7.31 12.03
CA LYS A 106 4.37 -8.31 12.05
C LYS A 106 3.09 -7.67 12.56
N ILE A 107 2.01 -7.87 11.82
CA ILE A 107 0.66 -7.56 12.27
C ILE A 107 -0.14 -8.84 12.17
N GLU A 108 -0.69 -9.28 13.30
CA GLU A 108 -1.38 -10.57 13.39
C GLU A 108 -0.45 -11.70 12.88
N THR A 109 -0.85 -12.41 11.83
CA THR A 109 -0.07 -13.49 11.20
C THR A 109 0.72 -13.05 9.97
N PHE A 110 0.59 -11.78 9.56
CA PHE A 110 1.21 -11.25 8.34
C PHE A 110 2.51 -10.51 8.65
N THR A 111 3.50 -10.69 7.79
CA THR A 111 4.66 -9.80 7.71
C THR A 111 4.31 -8.69 6.73
N VAL A 112 4.46 -7.44 7.15
CA VAL A 112 4.16 -6.24 6.35
C VAL A 112 5.34 -5.27 6.41
N LEU A 113 5.39 -4.29 5.50
CA LEU A 113 6.28 -3.14 5.68
C LEU A 113 5.83 -2.29 6.87
N GLU A 114 6.78 -1.65 7.55
CA GLU A 114 6.44 -0.59 8.51
C GLU A 114 5.61 0.51 7.83
N LYS A 115 4.63 1.08 8.53
CA LYS A 115 3.64 2.00 7.95
C LYS A 115 4.27 3.25 7.31
N GLU A 116 5.39 3.73 7.85
CA GLU A 116 6.17 4.86 7.31
C GLU A 116 6.83 4.52 5.97
N VAL A 117 7.23 3.25 5.78
CA VAL A 117 7.78 2.73 4.53
C VAL A 117 6.66 2.38 3.56
N LEU A 118 5.55 1.83 4.05
CA LEU A 118 4.35 1.60 3.25
C LEU A 118 3.79 2.91 2.68
N LEU A 119 3.89 4.02 3.44
CA LEU A 119 3.55 5.35 2.95
C LEU A 119 4.39 5.74 1.72
N ILE A 120 5.70 5.50 1.72
CA ILE A 120 6.58 5.79 0.57
C ILE A 120 6.10 5.03 -0.68
N VAL A 121 5.79 3.75 -0.52
CA VAL A 121 5.28 2.90 -1.61
C VAL A 121 3.95 3.46 -2.16
N LYS A 122 3.05 3.90 -1.26
CA LYS A 122 1.77 4.51 -1.64
C LYS A 122 1.93 5.86 -2.32
N GLN A 123 2.86 6.71 -1.85
CA GLN A 123 3.17 7.98 -2.50
C GLN A 123 3.68 7.78 -3.92
N LYS A 124 4.57 6.80 -4.16
CA LYS A 124 5.05 6.48 -5.51
C LYS A 124 3.90 6.07 -6.43
N ALA A 125 3.01 5.20 -5.94
CA ALA A 125 1.83 4.77 -6.68
C ALA A 125 0.90 5.95 -7.01
N TYR A 126 0.63 6.81 -6.03
CA TYR A 126 -0.16 8.03 -6.19
C TYR A 126 0.43 8.98 -7.23
N ILE A 127 1.72 9.31 -7.12
CA ILE A 127 2.44 10.20 -8.06
C ILE A 127 2.31 9.68 -9.50
N SER A 128 2.43 8.36 -9.68
CA SER A 128 2.36 7.74 -11.01
C SER A 128 0.95 7.69 -11.59
N ARG A 129 -0.09 7.91 -10.77
CA ARG A 129 -1.51 7.67 -11.11
C ARG A 129 -2.45 8.82 -10.74
N LYS A 130 -1.94 10.01 -10.41
CA LYS A 130 -2.63 11.13 -9.74
C LYS A 130 -4.01 11.48 -10.34
N ALA A 131 -4.20 11.34 -11.65
CA ALA A 131 -5.45 11.66 -12.35
C ALA A 131 -6.42 10.47 -12.56
N SER A 132 -6.29 9.37 -11.82
CA SER A 132 -7.08 8.14 -12.02
C SER A 132 -7.85 7.71 -10.76
N ILE A 133 -8.85 6.83 -10.94
CA ILE A 133 -9.57 6.17 -9.82
C ILE A 133 -8.60 5.44 -8.88
N LYS A 134 -7.52 4.85 -9.43
CA LYS A 134 -6.48 4.21 -8.62
C LYS A 134 -5.72 5.24 -7.78
N GLY A 135 -5.45 6.42 -8.34
CA GLY A 135 -4.87 7.56 -7.62
C GLY A 135 -5.75 8.05 -6.46
N GLN A 136 -7.08 8.07 -6.62
CA GLN A 136 -7.99 8.41 -5.52
C GLN A 136 -7.90 7.38 -4.38
N LYS A 137 -7.85 6.08 -4.70
CA LYS A 137 -7.63 5.04 -3.68
C LYS A 137 -6.29 5.20 -2.98
N ASP A 138 -5.21 5.43 -3.73
CA ASP A 138 -3.88 5.65 -3.16
C ASP A 138 -3.86 6.87 -2.21
N LEU A 139 -4.57 7.95 -2.53
CA LEU A 139 -4.75 9.11 -1.64
C LEU A 139 -5.47 8.73 -0.34
N ILE A 140 -6.55 7.95 -0.42
CA ILE A 140 -7.29 7.53 0.76
C ILE A 140 -6.42 6.63 1.65
N ASP A 141 -5.68 5.70 1.06
CA ASP A 141 -4.74 4.83 1.78
C ASP A 141 -3.64 5.65 2.48
N ILE A 142 -3.06 6.64 1.79
CA ILE A 142 -2.08 7.57 2.37
C ILE A 142 -2.68 8.31 3.57
N MET A 143 -3.89 8.87 3.41
CA MET A 143 -4.59 9.57 4.49
C MET A 143 -4.84 8.63 5.67
N ALA A 144 -5.27 7.39 5.42
CA ALA A 144 -5.54 6.42 6.47
C ALA A 144 -4.28 6.12 7.31
N LEU A 145 -3.10 6.01 6.67
CA LEU A 145 -1.83 5.76 7.36
C LEU A 145 -1.39 6.97 8.22
N ILE A 146 -1.35 8.18 7.66
CA ILE A 146 -0.86 9.38 8.38
C ILE A 146 -1.79 9.84 9.52
N LEU A 147 -3.02 9.35 9.52
CA LEU A 147 -4.00 9.58 10.59
C LEU A 147 -3.86 8.62 11.77
N LEU A 148 -3.05 7.56 11.64
CA LEU A 148 -2.73 6.70 12.77
C LEU A 148 -2.03 7.52 13.86
N LYS A 149 -2.48 7.35 15.11
CA LYS A 149 -1.95 8.11 16.26
C LYS A 149 -0.48 7.83 16.53
N ASP A 150 -0.06 6.61 16.22
CA ASP A 150 1.29 6.10 16.44
C ASP A 150 2.16 6.22 15.18
N PHE A 151 1.71 6.92 14.12
CA PHE A 151 2.52 7.18 12.92
C PHE A 151 3.75 8.04 13.27
N ASP A 152 4.94 7.53 12.97
CA ASP A 152 6.21 8.18 13.27
C ASP A 152 6.67 9.07 12.12
N PHE A 153 6.24 10.33 12.17
CA PHE A 153 6.66 11.34 11.20
C PHE A 153 8.16 11.62 11.21
N LYS A 154 8.83 11.45 12.36
CA LYS A 154 10.28 11.68 12.46
C LYS A 154 11.01 10.59 11.69
N PHE A 155 10.66 9.33 11.92
CA PHE A 155 11.23 8.21 11.20
C PHE A 155 10.95 8.29 9.70
N HIS A 156 9.71 8.63 9.29
CA HIS A 156 9.40 8.86 7.87
C HIS A 156 10.27 9.98 7.26
N LYS A 157 10.49 11.09 7.98
CA LYS A 157 11.35 12.19 7.53
C LYS A 157 12.81 11.76 7.37
N GLU A 158 13.32 10.95 8.30
CA GLU A 158 14.67 10.38 8.21
C GLU A 158 14.83 9.49 6.97
N LEU A 159 13.83 8.65 6.67
CA LEU A 159 13.82 7.83 5.45
C LEU A 159 13.80 8.68 4.18
N VAL A 160 12.97 9.73 4.14
CA VAL A 160 12.90 10.65 3.00
C VAL A 160 14.25 11.29 2.72
N VAL A 161 14.93 11.78 3.75
CA VAL A 161 16.27 12.38 3.61
C VAL A 161 17.29 11.33 3.17
N LYS A 162 17.30 10.16 3.83
CA LYS A 162 18.22 9.05 3.52
C LYS A 162 18.14 8.63 2.06
N TYR A 163 16.93 8.56 1.51
CA TYR A 163 16.69 8.08 0.14
C TYR A 163 16.43 9.20 -0.88
N LYS A 164 16.62 10.48 -0.51
CA LYS A 164 16.45 11.65 -1.39
C LYS A 164 15.07 11.71 -2.06
N LEU A 165 14.03 11.58 -1.24
CA LEU A 165 12.63 11.54 -1.66
C LEU A 165 11.89 12.87 -1.44
N GLU A 166 12.57 14.01 -1.46
CA GLU A 166 12.00 15.33 -1.12
C GLU A 166 10.79 15.70 -1.99
N TYR A 167 10.79 15.25 -3.25
CA TYR A 167 9.64 15.41 -4.14
C TYR A 167 8.37 14.73 -3.62
N HIS A 168 8.50 13.58 -2.93
CA HIS A 168 7.35 12.86 -2.37
C HIS A 168 6.70 13.65 -1.22
N ILE A 169 7.51 14.35 -0.42
CA ILE A 169 7.01 15.25 0.62
C ILE A 169 6.27 16.42 0.01
N LYS A 170 6.84 17.08 -1.01
CA LYS A 170 6.17 18.19 -1.70
C LYS A 170 4.80 17.78 -2.24
N ILE A 171 4.72 16.62 -2.91
CA ILE A 171 3.43 16.12 -3.43
C ILE A 171 2.46 15.77 -2.30
N LEU A 172 2.95 15.21 -1.19
CA LEU A 172 2.13 14.92 -0.02
C LEU A 172 1.56 16.21 0.59
N GLU A 173 2.36 17.25 0.72
CA GLU A 173 1.91 18.56 1.21
C GLU A 173 0.86 19.19 0.29
N GLU A 174 1.07 19.18 -1.03
CA GLU A 174 0.10 19.64 -2.03
C GLU A 174 -1.22 18.88 -1.87
N MET A 175 -1.16 17.54 -1.82
CA MET A 175 -2.33 16.67 -1.66
C MET A 175 -3.09 16.98 -0.36
N ILE A 176 -2.38 17.12 0.77
CA ILE A 176 -2.99 17.46 2.06
C ILE A 176 -3.59 18.86 2.03
N ASN A 177 -2.99 19.82 1.33
CA ASN A 177 -3.53 21.16 1.21
C ASN A 177 -4.80 21.20 0.34
N GLU A 178 -4.88 20.40 -0.71
CA GLU A 178 -6.04 20.33 -1.62
C GLU A 178 -7.23 19.56 -1.02
N ILE A 179 -6.99 18.56 -0.17
CA ILE A 179 -8.06 17.68 0.34
C ILE A 179 -9.05 18.43 1.24
N THR A 180 -10.34 18.34 1.00
CA THR A 180 -11.36 19.04 1.84
C THR A 180 -12.21 18.08 2.66
N GLU A 181 -12.40 16.86 2.19
CA GLU A 181 -13.14 15.79 2.84
C GLU A 181 -12.59 14.43 2.39
N VAL A 182 -12.72 13.41 3.24
CA VAL A 182 -12.46 12.00 2.87
C VAL A 182 -13.60 11.16 3.42
N LYS A 183 -14.65 11.00 2.61
CA LYS A 183 -15.90 10.34 3.02
C LYS A 183 -15.66 8.88 3.37
N GLU A 184 -14.75 8.23 2.67
CA GLU A 184 -14.37 6.84 2.85
C GLU A 184 -13.70 6.57 4.21
N LEU A 185 -13.17 7.61 4.86
CA LEU A 185 -12.62 7.57 6.22
C LEU A 185 -13.55 8.22 7.25
N ASN A 186 -14.78 8.58 6.86
CA ASN A 186 -15.73 9.35 7.69
C ASN A 186 -15.18 10.69 8.19
N LEU A 187 -14.33 11.35 7.39
CA LEU A 187 -13.73 12.63 7.72
C LEU A 187 -14.45 13.77 7.01
N ASN A 188 -15.13 14.59 7.79
CA ASN A 188 -15.76 15.82 7.32
C ASN A 188 -14.75 16.99 7.25
N ARG A 189 -15.19 18.12 6.69
CA ARG A 189 -14.36 19.33 6.51
C ARG A 189 -13.72 19.83 7.80
N HIS A 190 -14.44 19.79 8.93
CA HIS A 190 -13.93 20.25 10.21
C HIS A 190 -12.82 19.33 10.74
N GLN A 191 -13.02 18.02 10.66
CA GLN A 191 -12.03 17.03 11.07
C GLN A 191 -10.77 17.14 10.19
N ILE A 192 -10.93 17.23 8.87
CA ILE A 192 -9.82 17.43 7.95
C ILE A 192 -9.03 18.70 8.29
N ALA A 193 -9.70 19.84 8.54
CA ALA A 193 -8.99 21.08 8.89
C ALA A 193 -8.14 20.96 10.17
N SER A 194 -8.62 20.21 11.17
CA SER A 194 -7.85 19.90 12.39
C SER A 194 -6.65 19.00 12.08
N GLU A 195 -6.88 17.92 11.35
CA GLU A 195 -5.84 16.95 11.00
C GLU A 195 -4.74 17.55 10.12
N LYS A 196 -5.09 18.41 9.15
CA LYS A 196 -4.09 19.15 8.35
C LYS A 196 -3.12 19.91 9.24
N LYS A 197 -3.62 20.64 10.24
CA LYS A 197 -2.77 21.40 11.16
C LYS A 197 -1.85 20.48 11.96
N ARG A 198 -2.31 19.29 12.34
CA ARG A 198 -1.48 18.29 13.04
C ARG A 198 -0.39 17.74 12.13
N ILE A 199 -0.76 17.34 10.92
CA ILE A 199 0.13 16.66 9.98
C ILE A 199 1.18 17.64 9.42
N LEU A 200 0.76 18.81 8.92
CA LEU A 200 1.65 19.79 8.27
C LEU A 200 2.70 20.39 9.21
N LYS A 201 2.51 20.32 10.53
CA LYS A 201 3.55 20.71 11.50
C LYS A 201 4.80 19.83 11.41
N ASN A 202 4.69 18.61 10.88
CA ASN A 202 5.80 17.67 10.78
C ASN A 202 6.64 17.87 9.49
N PHE A 203 6.12 18.59 8.51
CA PHE A 203 6.83 18.87 7.24
C PHE A 203 7.58 20.21 7.25
N LYS A 204 7.36 21.02 8.28
CA LYS A 204 8.14 22.25 8.53
C LYS A 204 9.55 21.96 9.07
#